data_AF-A0A7C4R562-F1
#
_entry.id   AF-A0A7C4R562-F1
#
_cell.length_a   1.000
_cell.length_b   1.000
_cell.length_c   1.000
_cell.angle_alpha   90.00
_cell.angle_beta   90.00
_cell.angle_gamma   90.00
#
_symmetry.space_group_name_H-M   'P 1'
#
loop_
_entity.id
_entity.type
_entity.pdbx_description
1 polymer ?
#
loop_
_entity_poly.entity_id
_entity_poly.type
_entity_poly.pdbx_seq_one_letter_code
_entity_poly.pdbx_strand_id
1 'polypeptide(L)'
;MLTDLKSGYILGANPRRQFIAQFIGIFFGTLAIVPAWYAMVPNQEALEAFNPPATNMWKAVADLLTQGVHMLPETAVWAIVIGAILGVALPLAARLFPKAAPWLPSAMGLGLSWVMVFQNTLSFAIGAILVTIWSRVNRKHAEVYYVPTASGLIAGESLIAALIAIAATVVGLFALR
;
A
#
# COMPACT_ATOMS: atom_id res chain seq x y z
N MET A 1 -8.84 -3.95 -1.54
CA MET A 1 -9.91 -4.81 -0.96
C MET A 1 -11.12 -4.94 -1.88
N LEU A 2 -11.83 -3.86 -2.24
CA LEU A 2 -13.00 -3.95 -3.15
C LEU A 2 -12.65 -4.44 -4.56
N THR A 3 -11.49 -4.04 -5.07
CA THR A 3 -10.94 -4.53 -6.35
C THR A 3 -10.57 -6.00 -6.30
N ASP A 4 -10.18 -6.51 -5.14
CA ASP A 4 -9.68 -7.88 -4.96
C ASP A 4 -10.83 -8.89 -4.88
N LEU A 5 -11.94 -8.50 -4.23
CA LEU A 5 -13.17 -9.29 -4.26
C LEU A 5 -13.75 -9.37 -5.68
N LYS A 6 -13.63 -8.28 -6.46
CA LYS A 6 -14.08 -8.25 -7.86
C LYS A 6 -13.18 -9.11 -8.76
N SER A 7 -11.86 -9.05 -8.60
CA SER A 7 -10.94 -9.90 -9.36
C SER A 7 -11.12 -11.37 -9.00
N GLY A 8 -11.29 -11.68 -7.70
CA GLY A 8 -11.63 -13.01 -7.21
C GLY A 8 -12.92 -13.55 -7.83
N TYR A 9 -13.97 -12.73 -7.89
CA TYR A 9 -15.23 -13.10 -8.55
C TYR A 9 -15.05 -13.45 -10.03
N ILE A 10 -14.29 -12.65 -10.78
CA ILE A 10 -14.01 -12.88 -12.21
C ILE A 10 -13.23 -14.19 -12.43
N LEU A 11 -12.37 -14.56 -11.47
CA LEU A 11 -11.63 -15.82 -11.45
C LEU A 11 -12.46 -17.02 -10.94
N GLY A 12 -13.76 -16.83 -10.69
CA GLY A 12 -14.69 -17.89 -10.24
C GLY A 12 -14.70 -18.14 -8.73
N ALA A 13 -13.99 -17.33 -7.93
CA ALA A 13 -14.04 -17.43 -6.48
C ALA A 13 -15.33 -16.82 -5.92
N ASN A 14 -15.83 -17.40 -4.82
CA ASN A 14 -17.02 -16.88 -4.16
C ASN A 14 -16.66 -15.66 -3.27
N PRO A 15 -17.13 -14.44 -3.59
CA PRO A 15 -16.73 -13.22 -2.87
C PRO A 15 -17.17 -13.23 -1.40
N ARG A 16 -18.30 -13.88 -1.09
CA ARG A 16 -18.78 -14.00 0.30
C ARG A 16 -17.83 -14.83 1.15
N ARG A 17 -17.30 -15.92 0.59
CA ARG A 17 -16.32 -16.78 1.29
C ARG A 17 -14.98 -16.07 1.45
N GLN A 18 -14.53 -15.33 0.44
CA GLN A 18 -13.32 -14.50 0.54
C GLN A 18 -13.46 -13.42 1.62
N PHE A 19 -14.61 -12.75 1.69
CA PHE A 19 -14.88 -11.77 2.73
C PHE A 19 -14.87 -12.40 4.12
N ILE A 20 -15.56 -13.53 4.32
CA ILE A 20 -15.57 -14.23 5.61
C ILE A 20 -14.16 -14.68 6.00
N ALA A 21 -13.37 -15.21 5.05
CA ALA A 21 -12.00 -15.61 5.32
C ALA A 21 -11.12 -14.42 5.72
N GLN A 22 -11.23 -13.27 5.03
CA GLN A 22 -10.53 -12.04 5.40
C GLN A 22 -10.97 -11.53 6.77
N PHE A 23 -12.27 -11.53 7.05
CA PHE A 23 -12.85 -11.10 8.31
C PHE A 23 -12.34 -11.94 9.49
N ILE A 24 -12.36 -13.27 9.35
CA ILE A 24 -11.82 -14.18 10.37
C ILE A 24 -10.31 -14.00 10.51
N GLY A 25 -9.59 -13.85 9.39
CA GLY A 25 -8.14 -13.64 9.37
C GLY A 25 -7.69 -12.41 10.16
N ILE A 26 -8.51 -11.35 10.22
CA ILE A 26 -8.22 -10.17 11.04
C ILE A 26 -8.13 -10.53 12.52
N PHE A 27 -9.02 -11.36 13.06
CA PHE A 27 -8.98 -11.73 14.49
C PHE A 27 -7.73 -12.52 14.84
N PHE A 28 -7.39 -13.54 14.04
CA PHE A 28 -6.17 -14.32 14.22
C PHE A 28 -4.92 -13.45 14.09
N GLY A 29 -4.87 -12.60 13.05
CA GLY A 29 -3.78 -11.67 12.83
C GLY A 29 -3.61 -10.69 14.00
N THR A 30 -4.72 -10.16 14.53
CA THR A 30 -4.71 -9.22 15.67
C THR A 30 -4.18 -9.89 16.92
N LEU A 31 -4.65 -11.11 17.24
CA LEU A 31 -4.20 -11.86 18.41
C LEU A 31 -2.72 -12.23 18.34
N ALA A 32 -2.16 -12.42 17.15
CA ALA A 32 -0.73 -12.69 16.97
C ALA A 32 0.11 -11.41 16.98
N ILE A 33 -0.33 -10.35 16.29
CA ILE A 33 0.46 -9.14 16.07
C ILE A 33 0.50 -8.24 17.32
N VAL A 34 -0.57 -8.17 18.11
CA VAL A 34 -0.62 -7.29 19.28
C VAL A 34 0.41 -7.72 20.34
N PRO A 35 0.49 -8.99 20.77
CA PRO A 35 1.54 -9.44 21.69
C PRO A 35 2.94 -9.29 21.10
N ALA A 36 3.12 -9.61 19.81
CA ALA A 36 4.42 -9.47 19.14
C ALA A 36 4.88 -8.00 19.10
N TRP A 37 3.96 -7.07 18.87
CA TRP A 37 4.23 -5.63 18.90
C TRP A 37 4.66 -5.17 20.29
N TYR A 38 3.92 -5.54 21.34
CA TYR A 38 4.29 -5.19 22.72
C TYR A 38 5.61 -5.84 23.18
N ALA A 39 5.95 -7.03 22.65
CA ALA A 39 7.26 -7.64 22.90
C ALA A 39 8.40 -6.89 22.22
N MET A 40 8.16 -6.31 21.04
CA MET A 40 9.17 -5.58 20.27
C MET A 40 9.30 -4.11 20.72
N VAL A 41 8.19 -3.47 21.11
CA VAL A 41 8.12 -2.07 21.53
C VAL A 41 7.39 -1.98 22.88
N PRO A 42 8.06 -2.35 23.99
CA PRO A 42 7.43 -2.38 25.30
C PRO A 42 7.21 -0.99 25.90
N ASN A 43 8.10 -0.04 25.60
CA ASN A 43 8.15 1.27 26.24
C ASN A 43 8.20 2.41 25.21
N GLN A 44 7.86 3.64 25.64
CA GLN A 44 7.90 4.82 24.77
C GLN A 44 9.32 5.11 24.21
N GLU A 45 10.37 4.88 24.99
CA GLU A 45 11.75 5.01 24.51
C GLU A 45 12.08 4.04 23.35
N ALA A 46 11.56 2.81 23.41
CA ALA A 46 11.73 1.84 22.33
C ALA A 46 10.94 2.26 21.07
N LEU A 47 9.79 2.91 21.24
CA LEU A 47 9.00 3.45 20.14
C LEU A 47 9.72 4.62 19.46
N GLU A 48 10.30 5.52 20.26
CA GLU A 48 11.07 6.67 19.77
C GLU A 48 12.38 6.24 19.10
N ALA A 49 13.04 5.19 19.61
CA ALA A 49 14.23 4.60 18.98
C ALA A 49 13.90 3.90 17.64
N PHE A 50 12.72 3.29 17.52
CA PHE A 50 12.29 2.61 16.29
C PHE A 50 11.68 3.57 15.26
N ASN A 51 11.11 4.70 15.72
CA ASN A 51 10.37 5.74 14.99
C ASN A 51 9.71 5.25 13.67
N PRO A 52 8.73 4.33 13.72
CA PRO A 52 8.13 3.74 12.53
C PRO A 52 7.19 4.75 11.83
N PRO A 53 7.54 5.24 10.61
CA PRO A 53 6.75 6.28 9.92
C PRO A 53 5.31 5.85 9.64
N ALA A 54 5.11 4.57 9.30
CA ALA A 54 3.80 4.01 9.00
C ALA A 54 2.89 3.98 10.24
N THR A 55 3.41 3.60 11.41
CA THR A 55 2.63 3.54 12.66
C THR A 55 2.21 4.94 13.10
N ASN A 56 3.10 5.93 12.96
CA ASN A 56 2.78 7.33 13.26
C ASN A 56 1.66 7.86 12.36
N MET A 57 1.65 7.48 11.08
CA MET A 57 0.57 7.85 10.15
C MET A 57 -0.78 7.26 10.59
N TRP A 58 -0.81 5.99 11.00
CA TRP A 58 -2.04 5.36 11.52
C TRP A 58 -2.49 5.95 12.85
N LYS A 59 -1.55 6.26 13.75
CA LYS A 59 -1.85 6.99 14.99
C LYS A 59 -2.49 8.34 14.69
N ALA A 60 -1.91 9.12 13.78
CA ALA A 60 -2.46 10.42 13.38
C ALA A 60 -3.89 10.29 12.82
N VAL A 61 -4.19 9.24 12.05
CA VAL A 61 -5.56 8.95 11.58
C VAL A 61 -6.49 8.62 12.75
N ALA A 62 -6.05 7.80 13.71
CA ALA A 62 -6.86 7.47 14.89
C ALA A 62 -7.13 8.69 15.78
N ASP A 63 -6.12 9.53 16.01
CA ASP A 63 -6.23 10.78 16.75
C ASP A 63 -7.21 11.73 16.03
N LEU A 64 -7.11 11.83 14.70
CA LEU A 64 -8.04 12.63 13.89
C LEU A 64 -9.49 12.14 13.99
N LEU A 65 -9.71 10.82 13.97
CA LEU A 65 -11.06 10.24 14.05
C LEU A 65 -11.68 10.37 15.44
N THR A 66 -10.87 10.39 16.49
CA THR A 66 -11.33 10.48 17.89
C THR A 66 -11.50 11.93 18.36
N GLN A 67 -10.54 12.79 18.03
CA GLN A 67 -10.53 14.19 18.46
C GLN A 67 -11.25 15.08 17.45
N GLY A 68 -11.30 14.71 16.17
CA GLY A 68 -12.00 15.42 15.11
C GLY A 68 -11.09 16.26 14.23
N VAL A 69 -11.64 16.69 13.08
CA VAL A 69 -10.93 17.41 12.00
C VAL A 69 -10.36 18.78 12.40
N HIS A 70 -10.77 19.34 13.54
CA HIS A 70 -10.24 20.62 14.04
C HIS A 70 -8.80 20.51 14.57
N MET A 71 -8.28 19.29 14.78
CA MET A 71 -6.88 19.05 15.15
C MET A 71 -5.93 19.17 13.95
N LEU A 72 -6.44 19.23 12.72
CA LEU A 72 -5.61 19.45 11.54
C LEU A 72 -5.19 20.91 11.45
N PRO A 73 -3.91 21.20 11.12
CA PRO A 73 -3.50 22.53 10.70
C PRO A 73 -4.39 23.02 9.55
N GLU A 74 -4.75 24.29 9.55
CA GLU A 74 -5.58 24.87 8.47
C GLU A 74 -4.99 24.62 7.08
N THR A 75 -3.66 24.61 6.97
CA THR A 75 -2.93 24.28 5.74
C THR A 75 -3.20 22.85 5.26
N ALA A 76 -3.34 21.89 6.18
CA ALA A 76 -3.65 20.50 5.85
C ALA A 76 -5.11 20.35 5.38
N VAL A 77 -6.04 21.11 5.97
CA VAL A 77 -7.44 21.16 5.51
C VAL A 77 -7.51 21.69 4.07
N TRP A 78 -6.81 22.78 3.77
CA TRP A 78 -6.73 23.32 2.40
C TRP A 78 -6.07 22.32 1.44
N ALA A 79 -5.02 21.61 1.86
CA ALA A 79 -4.39 20.58 1.04
C ALA A 79 -5.38 19.43 0.70
N ILE A 80 -6.20 19.00 1.67
CA ILE A 80 -7.25 17.99 1.44
C ILE A 80 -8.28 18.50 0.44
N VAL A 81 -8.76 19.74 0.58
CA VAL A 81 -9.76 20.33 -0.33
C VAL A 81 -9.21 20.45 -1.74
N ILE A 82 -8.00 21.00 -1.90
CA ILE A 82 -7.34 21.15 -3.21
C ILE A 82 -7.08 19.76 -3.81
N GLY A 83 -6.59 18.81 -3.02
CA GLY A 83 -6.36 17.44 -3.44
C GLY A 83 -7.63 16.73 -3.90
N ALA A 84 -8.75 16.92 -3.20
CA ALA A 84 -10.04 16.38 -3.59
C ALA A 84 -10.55 17.00 -4.90
N ILE A 85 -10.43 18.32 -5.06
CA ILE A 85 -10.81 19.02 -6.29
C ILE A 85 -9.98 18.51 -7.47
N LEU A 86 -8.65 18.44 -7.32
CA LEU A 86 -7.76 17.94 -8.38
C LEU A 86 -8.00 16.46 -8.69
N GLY A 87 -8.23 15.65 -7.66
CA GLY A 87 -8.51 14.22 -7.78
C GLY A 87 -9.81 13.92 -8.54
N VAL A 88 -10.77 14.83 -8.50
CA VAL A 88 -12.03 14.76 -9.27
C VAL A 88 -11.88 15.42 -10.64
N ALA A 89 -11.26 16.61 -10.70
CA ALA A 89 -11.13 17.40 -11.92
C ALA A 89 -10.29 16.69 -12.99
N LEU A 90 -9.18 16.04 -12.63
CA LEU A 90 -8.29 15.38 -13.59
C LEU A 90 -8.96 14.20 -14.30
N PRO A 91 -9.60 13.23 -13.62
CA PRO A 91 -10.35 12.16 -14.30
C PRO A 91 -11.53 12.67 -15.12
N LEU A 92 -12.24 13.70 -14.63
CA LEU A 92 -13.33 14.33 -15.39
C LEU A 92 -12.81 15.01 -16.66
N ALA A 93 -11.72 15.77 -16.57
CA ALA A 93 -11.09 16.40 -17.71
C ALA A 93 -10.61 15.37 -18.74
N ALA A 94 -10.02 14.26 -18.29
CA ALA A 94 -9.62 13.16 -19.18
C ALA A 94 -10.84 12.53 -19.90
N ARG A 95 -11.99 12.45 -19.22
CA ARG A 95 -13.23 11.90 -19.80
C ARG A 95 -13.93 12.88 -20.76
N LEU A 96 -13.90 14.17 -20.47
CA LEU A 96 -14.51 15.22 -21.29
C LEU A 96 -13.65 15.59 -22.50
N PHE A 97 -12.32 15.50 -22.37
CA PHE A 97 -11.36 15.82 -23.42
C PHE A 97 -10.48 14.60 -23.74
N PRO A 98 -11.00 13.61 -24.50
CA PRO A 98 -10.24 12.39 -24.83
C PRO A 98 -8.98 12.68 -25.66
N LYS A 99 -8.96 13.80 -26.40
CA LYS A 99 -7.78 14.30 -27.12
C LYS A 99 -6.73 14.95 -26.22
N ALA A 100 -7.00 15.18 -24.93
CA ALA A 100 -6.02 15.69 -23.96
C ALA A 100 -5.66 14.62 -22.92
N ALA A 101 -6.45 13.55 -22.80
CA ALA A 101 -6.28 12.48 -21.83
C ALA A 101 -4.87 11.84 -21.80
N PRO A 102 -4.18 11.60 -22.95
CA PRO A 102 -2.81 11.06 -22.93
C PRO A 102 -1.76 11.99 -22.30
N TRP A 103 -2.03 13.30 -22.25
CA TRP A 103 -1.10 14.31 -21.73
C TRP A 103 -1.42 14.75 -20.29
N LEU A 104 -2.61 14.40 -19.79
CA LEU A 104 -3.02 14.71 -18.42
C LEU A 104 -2.31 13.78 -17.43
N PRO A 105 -1.78 14.31 -16.32
CA PRO A 105 -1.20 13.47 -15.28
C PRO A 105 -2.29 12.62 -14.63
N SER A 106 -1.96 11.36 -14.35
CA SER A 106 -2.86 10.46 -13.63
C SER A 106 -3.09 10.99 -12.22
N ALA A 107 -4.35 11.24 -11.85
CA ALA A 107 -4.73 11.64 -10.51
C ALA A 107 -4.24 10.63 -9.45
N MET A 108 -4.30 9.33 -9.77
CA MET A 108 -3.80 8.28 -8.89
C MET A 108 -2.27 8.29 -8.80
N GLY A 109 -1.57 8.55 -9.91
CA GLY A 109 -0.11 8.67 -9.92
C GLY A 109 0.38 9.88 -9.11
N LEU A 110 -0.30 11.01 -9.25
CA LEU A 110 -0.06 12.20 -8.44
C LEU A 110 -0.35 11.95 -6.95
N GLY A 111 -1.44 11.27 -6.59
CA GLY A 111 -1.69 10.94 -5.18
C GLY A 111 -0.61 10.04 -4.59
N LEU A 112 -0.23 8.99 -5.31
CA LEU A 112 0.78 8.03 -4.87
C LEU A 112 2.16 8.66 -4.71
N SER A 113 2.53 9.67 -5.51
CA SER A 113 3.85 10.31 -5.40
C SER A 113 4.07 11.06 -4.09
N TRP A 114 3.01 11.44 -3.36
CA TRP A 114 3.10 12.11 -2.07
C TRP A 114 3.22 11.14 -0.89
N VAL A 115 2.80 9.88 -1.09
CA VAL A 115 2.77 8.85 -0.05
C VAL A 115 3.96 7.91 -0.16
N MET A 116 4.42 7.64 -1.37
CA MET A 116 5.46 6.66 -1.64
C MET A 116 6.86 7.27 -1.47
N VAL A 117 7.72 6.56 -0.73
CA VAL A 117 9.15 6.89 -0.63
C VAL A 117 9.80 6.77 -2.01
N PHE A 118 10.77 7.64 -2.30
CA PHE A 118 11.45 7.71 -3.60
C PHE A 118 11.96 6.35 -4.11
N GLN A 119 12.55 5.52 -3.24
CA GLN A 119 13.02 4.19 -3.62
C GLN A 119 11.92 3.33 -4.25
N ASN A 120 10.72 3.33 -3.67
CA ASN A 120 9.60 2.54 -4.19
C ASN A 120 9.11 3.10 -5.53
N THR A 121 9.04 4.42 -5.64
CA THR A 121 8.66 5.11 -6.89
C THR A 121 9.68 4.83 -8.00
N LEU A 122 10.97 4.80 -7.67
CA LEU A 122 12.04 4.45 -8.62
C LEU A 122 11.91 2.99 -9.07
N SER A 123 11.67 2.05 -8.15
CA SER A 123 11.42 0.64 -8.50
C SER A 123 10.22 0.48 -9.45
N PHE A 124 9.13 1.22 -9.21
CA PHE A 124 7.99 1.23 -10.14
C PHE A 124 8.33 1.84 -11.49
N ALA A 125 9.13 2.90 -11.54
CA ALA A 125 9.58 3.50 -12.80
C ALA A 125 10.46 2.53 -13.61
N ILE A 126 11.40 1.83 -12.95
CA ILE A 126 12.24 0.80 -13.59
C ILE A 126 11.34 -0.34 -14.10
N GLY A 127 10.41 -0.83 -13.29
CA GLY A 127 9.45 -1.85 -13.70
C GLY A 127 8.62 -1.44 -14.91
N ALA A 128 8.15 -0.19 -14.95
CA ALA A 128 7.40 0.36 -16.08
C ALA A 128 8.25 0.45 -17.36
N ILE A 129 9.52 0.83 -17.26
CA ILE A 129 10.46 0.84 -18.39
C ILE A 129 10.69 -0.57 -18.92
N LEU A 130 10.94 -1.55 -18.04
CA LEU A 130 11.13 -2.95 -18.41
C LEU A 130 9.90 -3.52 -19.13
N VAL A 131 8.69 -3.27 -18.61
CA VAL A 131 7.43 -3.70 -19.25
C VAL A 131 7.22 -2.98 -20.57
N THR A 132 7.59 -1.70 -20.69
CA THR A 132 7.48 -0.95 -21.95
C THR A 132 8.40 -1.53 -23.02
N ILE A 133 9.65 -1.86 -22.68
CA ILE A 133 10.60 -2.52 -23.58
C ILE A 133 10.07 -3.91 -23.97
N TRP A 134 9.64 -4.71 -22.99
CA TRP A 134 9.09 -6.05 -23.24
C TRP A 134 7.86 -5.99 -24.15
N SER A 135 6.97 -5.02 -23.95
CA SER A 135 5.77 -4.82 -24.77
C SER A 135 6.09 -4.44 -26.21
N ARG A 136 7.23 -3.76 -26.46
CA ARG A 136 7.70 -3.45 -27.81
C ARG A 136 8.30 -4.67 -28.52
N VAL A 137 8.94 -5.58 -27.78
CA VAL A 137 9.53 -6.80 -28.35
C VAL A 137 8.46 -7.88 -28.59
N ASN A 138 7.60 -8.14 -27.61
CA ASN A 138 6.58 -9.19 -27.71
C ASN A 138 5.32 -8.82 -26.90
N ARG A 139 4.44 -8.04 -27.53
CA ARG A 139 3.22 -7.52 -26.91
C ARG A 139 2.30 -8.60 -26.34
N LYS A 140 2.05 -9.67 -27.09
CA LYS A 140 1.14 -10.76 -26.66
C LYS A 140 1.67 -11.46 -25.40
N HIS A 141 2.97 -11.72 -25.33
CA HIS A 141 3.56 -12.32 -24.13
C HIS A 141 3.56 -11.33 -22.97
N ALA A 142 3.97 -10.08 -23.20
CA ALA A 142 4.00 -9.07 -22.16
C ALA A 142 2.63 -8.95 -21.51
N GLU A 143 1.56 -8.70 -22.29
CA GLU A 143 0.18 -8.50 -21.80
C GLU A 143 -0.34 -9.61 -20.87
N VAL A 144 0.10 -10.85 -21.08
CA VAL A 144 -0.31 -12.01 -20.27
C VAL A 144 0.53 -12.14 -19.00
N TYR A 145 1.85 -11.89 -19.07
CA TYR A 145 2.79 -12.24 -18.01
C TYR A 145 3.27 -11.07 -17.16
N TYR A 146 3.09 -9.81 -17.57
CA TYR A 146 3.62 -8.67 -16.81
C TYR A 146 3.00 -8.57 -15.40
N VAL A 147 1.68 -8.77 -15.25
CA VAL A 147 1.01 -8.70 -13.94
C VAL A 147 1.46 -9.85 -13.03
N PRO A 148 1.40 -11.14 -13.45
CA PRO A 148 1.89 -12.25 -12.63
C PRO A 148 3.35 -12.07 -12.20
N THR A 149 4.24 -11.70 -13.11
CA THR A 149 5.67 -11.52 -12.80
C THR A 149 5.89 -10.38 -11.81
N ALA A 150 5.27 -9.22 -12.02
CA ALA A 150 5.40 -8.09 -11.10
C ALA A 150 4.83 -8.43 -9.70
N SER A 151 3.65 -9.05 -9.64
CA SER A 151 3.04 -9.47 -8.37
C SER A 151 3.87 -10.53 -7.64
N GLY A 152 4.50 -11.45 -8.37
CA GLY A 152 5.38 -12.48 -7.82
C GLY A 152 6.66 -11.90 -7.22
N LEU A 153 7.26 -10.88 -7.86
CA LEU A 153 8.42 -10.18 -7.31
C LEU A 153 8.09 -9.44 -6.01
N ILE A 154 6.96 -8.72 -5.98
CA ILE A 154 6.51 -7.99 -4.78
C ILE A 154 6.17 -8.97 -3.64
N ALA A 155 5.47 -10.06 -3.96
CA ALA A 155 5.13 -11.08 -2.98
C ALA A 155 6.40 -11.80 -2.46
N GLY A 156 7.35 -12.09 -3.34
CA GLY A 156 8.62 -12.73 -2.99
C GLY A 156 9.46 -11.88 -2.06
N GLU A 157 9.63 -10.59 -2.35
CA GLU A 157 10.29 -9.63 -1.45
C GLU A 157 9.64 -9.61 -0.07
N SER A 158 8.31 -9.52 -0.03
CA SER A 158 7.54 -9.48 1.22
C SER A 158 7.69 -10.76 2.04
N LEU A 159 7.69 -11.93 1.39
CA LEU A 159 7.89 -13.22 2.06
C LEU A 159 9.31 -13.35 2.63
N ILE A 160 10.33 -12.92 1.89
CA ILE A 160 11.72 -12.93 2.36
C ILE A 160 11.88 -12.00 3.56
N ALA A 161 11.31 -10.79 3.51
CA ALA A 161 11.34 -9.86 4.64
C ALA A 161 10.67 -10.45 5.90
N ALA A 162 9.53 -11.13 5.73
CA ALA A 162 8.86 -11.83 6.83
C ALA A 162 9.72 -12.96 7.42
N LEU A 163 10.37 -13.76 6.58
CA LEU A 163 11.28 -14.82 7.04
C LEU A 163 12.47 -14.26 7.80
N ILE A 164 13.07 -13.16 7.33
CA ILE A 164 14.17 -12.49 8.02
C ILE A 164 13.71 -11.96 9.38
N ALA A 165 12.53 -11.33 9.46
CA ALA A 165 11.98 -10.83 10.71
C ALA A 165 11.73 -11.96 11.73
N ILE A 166 11.16 -13.09 11.28
CA ILE A 166 10.96 -14.27 12.12
C ILE A 166 12.31 -14.80 12.59
N ALA A 167 13.27 -14.98 11.69
CA ALA A 167 14.61 -15.49 12.04
C ALA A 167 15.32 -14.58 13.05
N ALA A 168 15.28 -13.26 12.85
CA ALA A 168 15.84 -12.27 13.77
C ALA A 168 15.17 -12.34 15.16
N THR A 169 13.84 -12.48 15.20
CA THR A 169 13.08 -12.62 16.44
C THR A 169 13.47 -13.90 17.18
N VAL A 170 13.60 -15.02 16.46
CA VAL A 170 14.01 -16.31 17.03
C VAL A 170 15.43 -16.21 17.60
N VAL A 171 16.38 -15.63 16.86
CA VAL A 171 17.75 -15.41 17.35
C VAL A 171 17.76 -14.50 18.59
N GLY A 172 16.99 -13.40 18.58
CA GLY A 172 16.88 -12.50 19.72
C GLY A 172 16.33 -13.19 20.98
N LEU A 173 15.32 -14.07 20.82
CA LEU A 173 14.77 -14.86 21.93
C LEU A 173 15.78 -15.89 22.48
N PHE A 174 16.63 -16.47 21.63
CA PHE A 174 17.68 -17.38 22.07
C PHE A 174 18.88 -16.65 22.71
N ALA A 175 19.16 -15.41 22.31
CA ALA A 175 20.23 -14.58 22.89
C ALA A 175 19.86 -13.97 24.26
N LEU A 176 18.58 -13.93 24.61
CA LEU A 176 18.06 -13.48 25.91
C LEU A 176 18.00 -14.60 26.97
N ARG A 177 18.41 -15.82 26.63
CA ARG A 177 18.64 -16.95 27.56
C ARG A 177 20.13 -17.12 27.85
#